data_AF-A0A7R9ZXI5-F1
#
_entry.id   AF-A0A7R9ZXI5-F1
#
_cell.length_a   1.000
_cell.length_b   1.000
_cell.length_c   1.000
_cell.angle_alpha   90.00
_cell.angle_beta   90.00
_cell.angle_gamma   90.00
#
_symmetry.space_group_name_H-M   'P 1'
#
loop_
_entity.id
_entity.type
_entity.pdbx_description
1 polymer ?
#
loop_
_entity_poly.entity_id
_entity_poly.type
_entity_poly.pdbx_seq_one_letter_code
_entity_poly.pdbx_strand_id
1 'polypeptide(L)'
;DFLGQEVAAAVSKVNHQKFTIKADAFVGNNMCSLKIRVYMQEQGSYAVEFQPRNGDRRTFRATYQKASRWLGLHFASVPHAHEPAAGLAAAAELPLPPACADTGMMEARPLLDMAGREDRPDLQAEAAAALADTAGQDSRTAAALCTAEAFQEFKVLLMADQLNIAYPTARLLTLLAQCPEAKQHFADAALLVTIIGKVQDGKVAALAQKQFAQSLTSAISRCVSALTEEDIESVSSALSKAARSTDVADATVQRALQEALRKLKCQCPRSSA
;
A
#
# COMPACT_ATOMS: atom_id res chain seq x y z
N ASP A 1 12.77 -3.15 14.45
CA ASP A 1 12.64 -1.76 14.94
C ASP A 1 11.21 -1.26 14.69
N PHE A 2 10.82 -0.13 15.30
CA PHE A 2 9.48 0.45 15.16
C PHE A 2 9.02 0.63 13.70
N LEU A 3 9.87 1.19 12.84
CA LEU A 3 9.51 1.52 11.46
C LEU A 3 9.38 0.27 10.57
N GLY A 4 10.04 -0.83 10.92
CA GLY A 4 9.92 -2.11 10.22
C GLY A 4 8.81 -3.03 10.76
N GLN A 5 8.35 -2.84 11.99
CA GLN A 5 7.48 -3.81 12.69
C GLN A 5 6.09 -3.27 13.01
N GLU A 6 5.97 -2.01 13.44
CA GLU A 6 4.72 -1.46 14.00
C GLU A 6 3.93 -0.60 13.01
N VAL A 7 4.61 -0.09 11.99
CA VAL A 7 4.03 0.76 10.96
C VAL A 7 4.54 0.34 9.59
N ALA A 8 3.68 0.45 8.58
CA ALA A 8 4.13 0.35 7.20
C ALA A 8 4.92 1.63 6.89
N ALA A 9 6.24 1.52 6.77
CA ALA A 9 7.08 2.67 6.49
C ALA A 9 8.17 2.37 5.46
N ALA A 10 8.58 3.41 4.74
CA ALA A 10 9.73 3.41 3.85
C ALA A 10 10.78 4.37 4.41
N VAL A 11 11.95 3.85 4.81
CA VAL A 11 13.06 4.66 5.31
C VAL A 11 13.84 5.21 4.12
N SER A 12 13.80 6.53 3.92
CA SER A 12 14.48 7.20 2.81
C SER A 12 15.92 7.63 3.15
N LYS A 13 16.22 7.84 4.44
CA LYS A 13 17.58 8.22 4.85
C LYS A 13 17.85 7.91 6.32
N VAL A 14 19.00 7.31 6.60
CA VAL A 14 19.58 7.23 7.94
C VAL A 14 20.87 8.04 7.97
N ASN A 15 21.04 8.89 8.98
CA ASN A 15 22.26 9.66 9.19
C ASN A 15 22.75 9.42 10.62
N HIS A 16 23.82 8.62 10.75
CA HIS A 16 24.41 8.26 12.04
C HIS A 16 25.15 9.43 12.70
N GLN A 17 25.75 10.33 11.92
CA GLN A 17 26.47 11.49 12.46
C GLN A 17 25.52 12.50 13.13
N LYS A 18 24.33 12.70 12.55
CA LYS A 18 23.30 13.62 13.06
C LYS A 18 22.25 12.89 13.89
N PHE A 19 22.35 11.57 14.05
CA PHE A 19 21.37 10.70 14.69
C PHE A 19 19.94 10.98 14.21
N THR A 20 19.75 11.03 12.89
CA THR A 20 18.45 11.31 12.28
C THR A 20 18.01 10.23 11.29
N ILE A 21 16.72 9.94 11.28
CA ILE A 21 16.06 9.05 10.32
C ILE A 21 15.00 9.86 9.57
N LYS A 22 14.94 9.73 8.25
CA LYS A 22 13.81 10.20 7.44
C LYS A 22 13.04 8.99 6.94
N ALA A 23 11.72 9.04 7.06
CA ALA A 23 10.86 7.97 6.61
C ALA A 23 9.50 8.52 6.17
N ASP A 24 8.85 7.79 5.28
CA ASP A 24 7.44 7.92 4.95
C ASP A 24 6.68 6.80 5.65
N ALA A 25 5.68 7.15 6.45
CA ALA A 25 4.92 6.21 7.28
C ALA A 25 3.44 6.25 6.92
N PHE A 26 2.83 5.07 6.94
CA PHE A 26 1.43 4.87 6.61
C PHE A 26 0.62 4.45 7.84
N VAL A 27 -0.59 5.00 7.96
CA VAL A 27 -1.64 4.53 8.86
C VAL A 27 -2.89 4.33 8.00
N GLY A 28 -3.27 3.06 7.80
CA GLY A 28 -4.21 2.72 6.73
C GLY A 28 -3.57 2.99 5.37
N ASN A 29 -4.28 3.72 4.51
CA ASN A 29 -3.79 4.12 3.18
C ASN A 29 -3.21 5.54 3.12
N ASN A 30 -3.31 6.30 4.21
CA ASN A 30 -2.80 7.66 4.28
C ASN A 30 -1.33 7.68 4.69
N MET A 31 -0.57 8.62 4.10
CA MET A 31 0.87 8.76 4.30
C MET A 31 1.22 10.07 5.02
N CYS A 32 2.23 10.02 5.87
CA CYS A 32 2.95 11.20 6.32
C CYS A 32 4.46 10.99 6.17
N SER A 33 5.18 12.06 5.83
CA SER A 33 6.64 12.08 5.84
C SER A 33 7.13 12.64 7.16
N LEU A 34 8.08 11.97 7.81
CA LEU A 34 8.58 12.35 9.13
C LEU A 34 10.11 12.30 9.20
N LYS A 35 10.66 13.16 10.06
CA LYS A 35 12.07 13.14 10.46
C LYS A 35 12.15 12.85 11.95
N ILE A 36 12.80 11.74 12.30
CA ILE A 36 13.09 11.34 13.67
C ILE A 36 14.49 11.80 14.00
N ARG A 37 14.68 12.36 15.20
CA ARG A 37 15.98 12.75 15.72
C ARG A 37 16.16 12.20 17.12
N VAL A 38 17.34 11.69 17.41
CA VAL A 38 17.71 11.21 18.74
C VAL A 38 18.77 12.15 19.30
N TYR A 39 18.52 12.67 20.50
CA TYR A 39 19.42 13.55 21.23
C TYR A 39 19.85 12.86 22.51
N MET A 40 21.14 12.93 22.83
CA MET A 40 21.64 12.54 24.15
C MET A 40 21.31 13.66 25.14
N GLN A 41 20.71 13.30 26.27
CA GLN A 41 20.43 14.17 27.41
C GLN A 41 21.43 13.86 28.54
N GLU A 42 21.27 14.53 29.68
CA GLU A 42 22.10 14.29 30.86
C GLU A 42 21.91 12.86 31.40
N GLN A 43 22.92 12.37 32.14
CA GLN A 43 22.88 11.09 32.86
C GLN A 43 22.61 9.86 31.97
N GLY A 44 22.99 9.93 30.68
CA GLY A 44 22.82 8.81 29.75
C GLY A 44 21.38 8.58 29.27
N SER A 45 20.49 9.56 29.47
CA SER A 45 19.14 9.55 28.91
C SER A 45 19.12 10.04 27.47
N TYR A 46 18.05 9.73 26.74
CA TYR A 46 17.88 10.14 25.33
C TYR A 46 16.50 10.73 25.10
N ALA A 47 16.42 11.81 24.32
CA ALA A 47 15.18 12.36 23.80
C ALA A 47 15.00 11.98 22.32
N VAL A 48 13.80 11.52 21.99
CA VAL A 48 13.42 11.19 20.60
C VAL A 48 12.37 12.19 20.11
N GLU A 49 12.72 12.98 19.11
CA GLU A 49 11.86 13.99 18.52
C GLU A 49 11.32 13.51 17.16
N PHE A 50 10.00 13.59 16.97
CA PHE A 50 9.32 13.31 15.71
C PHE A 50 8.85 14.63 15.09
N GLN A 51 9.36 14.95 13.89
CA GLN A 51 9.00 16.17 13.17
C GLN A 51 8.22 15.81 11.90
N PRO A 52 6.97 16.30 11.70
CA PRO A 52 6.26 16.13 10.45
C PRO A 52 6.95 16.95 9.35
N ARG A 53 6.98 16.41 8.13
CA ARG A 53 7.61 17.03 6.96
C ARG A 53 6.62 17.28 5.85
N ASN A 54 5.71 16.33 5.62
CA ASN A 54 4.64 16.43 4.63
C ASN A 54 3.53 15.42 4.94
N GLY A 55 2.41 15.52 4.23
CA GLY A 55 1.32 14.56 4.26
C GLY A 55 0.29 14.81 5.36
N ASP A 56 -0.47 13.77 5.69
CA ASP A 56 -1.64 13.88 6.55
C ASP A 56 -1.27 14.01 8.05
N ARG A 57 -1.86 15.02 8.71
CA ARG A 57 -1.60 15.30 10.13
C ARG A 57 -2.21 14.25 11.05
N ARG A 58 -3.33 13.63 10.67
CA ARG A 58 -3.95 12.56 11.48
C ARG A 58 -3.05 11.33 11.48
N THR A 59 -2.51 10.98 10.31
CA THR A 59 -1.51 9.92 10.11
C THR A 59 -0.27 10.19 10.94
N PHE A 60 0.30 11.40 10.89
CA PHE A 60 1.44 11.75 11.74
C PHE A 60 1.14 11.58 13.23
N ARG A 61 -0.01 12.07 13.72
CA ARG A 61 -0.42 11.94 15.12
C ARG A 61 -0.55 10.46 15.52
N ALA A 62 -1.20 9.65 14.69
CA ALA A 62 -1.38 8.23 14.94
C ALA A 62 -0.04 7.46 14.93
N THR A 63 0.85 7.76 13.98
CA THR A 63 2.21 7.21 13.92
C THR A 63 3.01 7.59 15.17
N TYR A 64 2.96 8.85 15.59
CA TYR A 64 3.63 9.31 16.81
C TYR A 64 3.11 8.59 18.06
N GLN A 65 1.79 8.44 18.21
CA GLN A 65 1.19 7.72 19.34
C GLN A 65 1.64 6.26 19.39
N LYS A 66 1.69 5.57 18.24
CA LYS A 66 2.24 4.22 18.15
C LYS A 66 3.72 4.17 18.54
N ALA A 67 4.51 5.14 18.07
CA ALA A 67 5.94 5.23 18.38
C ALA A 67 6.19 5.44 19.88
N SER A 68 5.47 6.39 20.50
CA SER A 68 5.59 6.66 21.94
C SER A 68 5.26 5.44 22.79
N ARG A 69 4.18 4.70 22.43
CA ARG A 69 3.83 3.45 23.11
C ARG A 69 4.93 2.40 22.93
N TRP A 70 5.41 2.20 21.70
CA TRP A 70 6.45 1.22 21.42
C TRP A 70 7.74 1.53 22.18
N LEU A 71 8.18 2.80 22.21
CA LEU A 71 9.34 3.25 22.97
C LEU A 71 9.16 3.01 24.47
N GLY A 72 7.98 3.30 25.02
CA GLY A 72 7.68 3.05 26.44
C GLY A 72 7.72 1.58 26.84
N LEU A 73 7.40 0.67 25.91
CA LEU A 73 7.49 -0.78 26.14
C LEU A 73 8.92 -1.32 26.05
N HIS A 74 9.79 -0.69 25.25
CA HIS A 74 11.12 -1.23 24.93
C HIS A 74 12.26 -0.55 25.69
N PHE A 75 12.06 0.65 26.23
CA PHE A 75 13.07 1.39 26.96
C PHE A 75 12.59 1.73 28.37
N ALA A 76 13.35 1.29 29.37
CA ALA A 76 13.07 1.61 30.77
C ALA A 76 13.19 3.13 30.99
N SER A 77 12.21 3.73 31.65
CA SER A 77 12.17 5.16 31.98
C SER A 77 11.84 6.09 30.80
N VAL A 78 10.70 5.89 30.14
CA VAL A 78 10.01 7.03 29.50
C VAL A 78 9.18 7.69 30.60
N PRO A 79 9.66 8.75 31.29
CA PRO A 79 8.78 9.56 32.13
C PRO A 79 7.61 9.94 31.23
N HIS A 80 6.38 9.59 31.64
CA HIS A 80 5.18 9.61 30.81
C HIS A 80 5.25 10.83 29.90
N ALA A 81 5.54 10.60 28.60
CA ALA A 81 5.63 11.67 27.63
C ALA A 81 4.35 12.45 27.81
N HIS A 82 4.45 13.70 28.29
CA HIS A 82 3.31 14.51 28.74
C HIS A 82 2.12 14.10 27.91
N GLU A 83 1.20 13.32 28.51
CA GLU A 83 -0.01 12.95 27.79
C GLU A 83 -0.50 14.28 27.24
N PRO A 84 -0.68 14.43 25.91
CA PRO A 84 -1.31 15.63 25.41
C PRO A 84 -2.59 15.72 26.23
N ALA A 85 -2.67 16.74 27.10
CA ALA A 85 -3.64 16.79 28.17
C ALA A 85 -4.96 16.25 27.63
N ALA A 86 -5.56 15.27 28.31
CA ALA A 86 -6.81 14.64 27.93
C ALA A 86 -8.01 15.61 27.85
N GLY A 87 -7.77 16.91 27.62
CA GLY A 87 -8.71 18.00 27.42
C GLY A 87 -8.98 18.37 25.96
N LEU A 88 -8.40 17.67 24.97
CA LEU A 88 -9.12 17.53 23.70
C LEU A 88 -9.91 16.25 23.80
N ALA A 89 -11.06 16.35 24.48
CA ALA A 89 -12.15 15.40 24.34
C ALA A 89 -12.18 14.96 22.88
N ALA A 90 -12.23 13.64 22.65
CA ALA A 90 -12.58 13.09 21.35
C ALA A 90 -13.68 14.00 20.80
N ALA A 91 -13.37 14.78 19.77
CA ALA A 91 -14.38 15.62 19.13
C ALA A 91 -15.49 14.64 18.84
N ALA A 92 -16.61 14.78 19.57
CA ALA A 92 -17.71 13.83 19.52
C ALA A 92 -17.93 13.59 18.04
N GLU A 93 -17.69 12.35 17.59
CA GLU A 93 -17.94 11.99 16.21
C GLU A 93 -19.36 12.45 15.95
N LEU A 94 -19.50 13.51 15.15
CA LEU A 94 -20.82 14.00 14.79
C LEU A 94 -21.55 12.78 14.25
N PRO A 95 -22.72 12.42 14.81
CA PRO A 95 -23.41 11.20 14.41
C PRO A 95 -23.53 11.24 12.89
N LEU A 96 -22.84 10.30 12.24
CA LEU A 96 -22.89 10.16 10.80
C LEU A 96 -24.38 10.08 10.44
N PRO A 97 -24.86 10.91 9.49
CA PRO A 97 -26.23 10.79 9.03
C PRO A 97 -26.46 9.32 8.62
N PRO A 98 -27.63 8.74 8.94
CA PRO A 98 -27.90 7.34 8.69
C PRO A 98 -27.61 7.04 7.22
N ALA A 99 -26.65 6.16 6.97
CA ALA A 99 -26.26 5.75 5.63
C ALA A 99 -27.50 5.17 4.93
N CYS A 100 -28.03 5.88 3.93
CA CYS A 100 -29.03 5.33 3.04
C CYS A 100 -28.39 4.12 2.34
N ALA A 101 -28.96 2.94 2.55
CA ALA A 101 -28.29 1.65 2.36
C ALA A 101 -28.09 1.19 0.90
N ASP A 102 -28.04 2.09 -0.09
CA ASP A 102 -28.07 1.71 -1.51
C ASP A 102 -27.14 2.49 -2.46
N THR A 103 -26.16 3.24 -1.91
CA THR A 103 -25.40 4.26 -2.69
C THR A 103 -23.97 3.87 -3.06
N GLY A 104 -23.60 2.58 -3.00
CA GLY A 104 -22.19 2.16 -3.05
C GLY A 104 -21.38 2.61 -4.28
N MET A 105 -21.99 2.66 -5.47
CA MET A 105 -21.27 3.04 -6.70
C MET A 105 -21.29 4.55 -6.99
N MET A 106 -22.34 5.28 -6.59
CA MET A 106 -22.40 6.74 -6.79
C MET A 106 -21.35 7.48 -5.96
N GLU A 107 -20.98 6.91 -4.80
CA GLU A 107 -19.98 7.51 -3.92
C GLU A 107 -18.54 7.37 -4.46
N ALA A 108 -18.26 6.36 -5.27
CA ALA A 108 -16.92 6.12 -5.82
C ALA A 108 -16.59 6.97 -7.07
N ARG A 109 -17.60 7.47 -7.79
CA ARG A 109 -17.39 8.14 -9.08
C ARG A 109 -16.47 9.38 -8.99
N PRO A 110 -16.63 10.30 -8.02
CA PRO A 110 -15.72 11.43 -7.88
C PRO A 110 -14.28 10.99 -7.58
N LEU A 111 -14.10 9.89 -6.84
CA LEU A 111 -12.77 9.34 -6.55
C LEU A 111 -12.12 8.78 -7.82
N LEU A 112 -12.89 8.10 -8.68
CA LEU A 112 -12.41 7.63 -9.98
C LEU A 112 -12.04 8.79 -10.90
N ASP A 113 -12.85 9.85 -10.95
CA ASP A 113 -12.57 11.06 -11.73
C ASP A 113 -11.28 11.76 -11.26
N MET A 114 -10.95 11.71 -9.96
CA MET A 114 -9.69 12.20 -9.40
C MET A 114 -8.50 11.28 -9.70
N ALA A 115 -8.72 9.96 -9.66
CA ALA A 115 -7.68 8.97 -9.96
C ALA A 115 -7.15 9.09 -11.39
N GLY A 116 -8.02 9.44 -12.35
CA GLY A 116 -7.68 9.66 -13.75
C GLY A 116 -6.93 10.96 -14.07
N ARG A 117 -6.70 11.85 -13.09
CA ARG A 117 -6.02 13.14 -13.31
C ARG A 117 -4.50 13.00 -13.23
N GLU A 118 -3.88 12.56 -14.32
CA GLU A 118 -2.41 12.42 -14.43
C GLU A 118 -1.64 13.71 -14.11
N ASP A 119 -2.25 14.88 -14.36
CA ASP A 119 -1.67 16.19 -14.10
C ASP A 119 -1.77 16.62 -12.62
N ARG A 120 -2.49 15.86 -11.78
CA ARG A 120 -2.79 16.17 -10.39
C ARG A 120 -2.45 15.01 -9.45
N PRO A 121 -1.15 14.73 -9.22
CA PRO A 121 -0.72 13.63 -8.36
C PRO A 121 -1.19 13.77 -6.90
N ASP A 122 -1.46 15.00 -6.45
CA ASP A 122 -2.09 15.29 -5.16
C ASP A 122 -3.49 14.65 -5.07
N LEU A 123 -4.31 14.82 -6.12
CA LEU A 123 -5.65 14.23 -6.20
C LEU A 123 -5.60 12.72 -6.39
N GLN A 124 -4.64 12.22 -7.18
CA GLN A 124 -4.46 10.77 -7.35
C GLN A 124 -4.11 10.07 -6.03
N ALA A 125 -3.27 10.70 -5.20
CA ALA A 125 -2.91 10.14 -3.90
C ALA A 125 -4.12 10.06 -2.96
N GLU A 126 -4.93 11.12 -2.92
CA GLU A 126 -6.16 11.15 -2.12
C GLU A 126 -7.17 10.12 -2.62
N ALA A 127 -7.39 10.07 -3.94
CA ALA A 127 -8.29 9.12 -4.58
C ALA A 127 -7.86 7.66 -4.32
N ALA A 128 -6.58 7.33 -4.55
CA ALA A 128 -6.05 6.00 -4.33
C ALA A 128 -6.22 5.56 -2.86
N ALA A 129 -5.95 6.47 -1.91
CA ALA A 129 -6.10 6.18 -0.49
C ALA A 129 -7.56 5.96 -0.10
N ALA A 130 -8.46 6.85 -0.54
CA ALA A 130 -9.89 6.75 -0.27
C ALA A 130 -10.49 5.48 -0.87
N LEU A 131 -10.20 5.18 -2.15
CA LEU A 131 -10.68 3.96 -2.82
C LEU A 131 -10.22 2.70 -2.09
N ALA A 132 -8.94 2.65 -1.68
CA ALA A 132 -8.40 1.52 -0.94
C ALA A 132 -9.01 1.38 0.47
N ASP A 133 -9.31 2.48 1.15
CA ASP A 133 -9.99 2.46 2.45
C ASP A 133 -11.45 1.99 2.30
N THR A 134 -12.20 2.53 1.35
CA THR A 134 -13.61 2.15 1.10
C THR A 134 -13.73 0.69 0.67
N ALA A 135 -12.87 0.22 -0.24
CA ALA A 135 -12.84 -1.19 -0.65
C ALA A 135 -12.47 -2.15 0.50
N GLY A 136 -11.71 -1.67 1.49
CA GLY A 136 -11.31 -2.46 2.65
C GLY A 136 -12.36 -2.52 3.75
N GLN A 137 -13.29 -1.57 3.79
CA GLN A 137 -14.35 -1.48 4.80
C GLN A 137 -15.60 -2.28 4.43
N ASP A 138 -15.95 -2.32 3.14
CA ASP A 138 -17.16 -2.97 2.66
C ASP A 138 -16.91 -3.77 1.38
N SER A 139 -17.22 -5.08 1.44
CA SER A 139 -17.10 -5.98 0.30
C SER A 139 -18.02 -5.61 -0.85
N ARG A 140 -19.20 -5.01 -0.59
CA ARG A 140 -20.11 -4.57 -1.66
C ARG A 140 -19.52 -3.42 -2.44
N THR A 141 -18.90 -2.46 -1.75
CA THR A 141 -18.20 -1.36 -2.40
C THR A 141 -16.99 -1.85 -3.20
N ALA A 142 -16.22 -2.81 -2.67
CA ALA A 142 -15.15 -3.45 -3.44
C ALA A 142 -15.67 -4.12 -4.73
N ALA A 143 -16.79 -4.84 -4.65
CA ALA A 143 -17.44 -5.43 -5.82
C ALA A 143 -17.95 -4.35 -6.80
N ALA A 144 -18.50 -3.25 -6.31
CA ALA A 144 -18.96 -2.12 -7.14
C ALA A 144 -17.81 -1.42 -7.89
N LEU A 145 -16.58 -1.50 -7.38
CA LEU A 145 -15.36 -1.02 -8.05
C LEU A 145 -14.84 -1.98 -9.12
N CYS A 146 -15.40 -3.19 -9.25
CA CYS A 146 -14.97 -4.19 -10.23
C CYS A 146 -15.58 -3.94 -11.63
N THR A 147 -15.51 -2.70 -12.10
CA THR A 147 -16.01 -2.26 -13.41
C THR A 147 -14.87 -1.97 -14.37
N ALA A 148 -15.14 -2.03 -15.68
CA ALA A 148 -14.11 -1.78 -16.68
C ALA A 148 -13.59 -0.34 -16.58
N GLU A 149 -14.48 0.62 -16.35
CA GLU A 149 -14.18 2.04 -16.18
C GLU A 149 -13.23 2.26 -15.00
N ALA A 150 -13.54 1.69 -13.84
CA ALA A 150 -12.68 1.82 -12.66
C ALA A 150 -11.28 1.25 -12.89
N PHE A 151 -11.17 0.10 -13.57
CA PHE A 151 -9.88 -0.49 -13.90
C PHE A 151 -9.06 0.33 -14.91
N GLN A 152 -9.68 1.15 -15.76
CA GLN A 152 -8.92 2.13 -16.57
C GLN A 152 -8.27 3.18 -15.68
N GLU A 153 -9.00 3.72 -14.70
CA GLU A 153 -8.43 4.70 -13.76
C GLU A 153 -7.34 4.05 -12.88
N PHE A 154 -7.48 2.78 -12.51
CA PHE A 154 -6.44 2.07 -11.77
C PHE A 154 -5.18 1.84 -12.61
N LYS A 155 -5.30 1.70 -13.93
CA LYS A 155 -4.15 1.67 -14.85
C LYS A 155 -3.42 3.01 -14.86
N VAL A 156 -4.15 4.12 -14.80
CA VAL A 156 -3.57 5.46 -14.65
C VAL A 156 -2.81 5.60 -13.32
N LEU A 157 -3.41 5.18 -12.20
CA LEU A 157 -2.73 5.16 -10.90
C LEU A 157 -1.49 4.25 -10.89
N LEU A 158 -1.57 3.11 -11.59
CA LEU A 158 -0.45 2.19 -11.81
C LEU A 158 0.65 2.80 -12.68
N MET A 159 0.51 3.96 -13.30
CA MET A 159 1.64 4.62 -13.97
C MET A 159 2.45 5.47 -12.99
N ALA A 160 1.87 5.92 -11.89
CA ALA A 160 2.57 6.76 -10.91
C ALA A 160 3.65 5.99 -10.12
N ASP A 161 4.80 6.64 -9.90
CA ASP A 161 5.92 6.11 -9.09
C ASP A 161 5.91 6.66 -7.65
N GLN A 162 5.06 7.64 -7.36
CA GLN A 162 5.03 8.28 -6.05
C GLN A 162 4.49 7.32 -4.99
N LEU A 163 5.18 7.22 -3.87
CA LEU A 163 4.89 6.22 -2.83
C LEU A 163 3.47 6.35 -2.25
N ASN A 164 2.97 7.58 -2.08
CA ASN A 164 1.61 7.89 -1.62
C ASN A 164 0.51 7.55 -2.64
N ILE A 165 0.86 7.19 -3.88
CA ILE A 165 -0.09 6.69 -4.89
C ILE A 165 0.13 5.19 -5.07
N ALA A 166 1.38 4.77 -5.28
CA ALA A 166 1.75 3.38 -5.59
C ALA A 166 1.35 2.40 -4.47
N TYR A 167 1.63 2.74 -3.20
CA TYR A 167 1.28 1.88 -2.07
C TYR A 167 -0.23 1.67 -1.90
N PRO A 168 -1.08 2.71 -1.81
CA PRO A 168 -2.52 2.52 -1.70
C PRO A 168 -3.12 1.87 -2.95
N THR A 169 -2.60 2.15 -4.15
CA THR A 169 -3.02 1.45 -5.38
C THR A 169 -2.74 -0.06 -5.30
N ALA A 170 -1.55 -0.45 -4.84
CA ALA A 170 -1.22 -1.86 -4.63
C ALA A 170 -2.14 -2.53 -3.60
N ARG A 171 -2.48 -1.81 -2.52
CA ARG A 171 -3.45 -2.28 -1.51
C ARG A 171 -4.85 -2.44 -2.10
N LEU A 172 -5.34 -1.46 -2.86
CA LEU A 172 -6.62 -1.52 -3.57
C LEU A 172 -6.66 -2.76 -4.48
N LEU A 173 -5.66 -2.96 -5.34
CA LEU A 173 -5.59 -4.12 -6.22
C LEU A 173 -5.55 -5.45 -5.45
N THR A 174 -4.90 -5.48 -4.28
CA THR A 174 -4.89 -6.67 -3.40
C THR A 174 -6.30 -7.00 -2.89
N LEU A 175 -7.09 -5.97 -2.53
CA LEU A 175 -8.47 -6.12 -2.07
C LEU A 175 -9.39 -6.54 -3.22
N LEU A 176 -9.30 -5.87 -4.37
CA LEU A 176 -10.10 -6.20 -5.55
C LEU A 176 -9.79 -7.60 -6.09
N ALA A 177 -8.54 -8.05 -6.02
CA ALA A 177 -8.18 -9.42 -6.38
C ALA A 177 -8.87 -10.47 -5.49
N GLN A 178 -9.52 -10.07 -4.40
CA GLN A 178 -10.35 -10.92 -3.54
C GLN A 178 -11.82 -11.00 -3.96
N CYS A 179 -12.28 -10.08 -4.81
CA CYS A 179 -13.63 -10.05 -5.36
C CYS A 179 -13.75 -11.00 -6.56
N PRO A 180 -14.74 -11.91 -6.59
CA PRO A 180 -15.05 -12.71 -7.78
C PRO A 180 -15.32 -11.86 -9.03
N GLU A 181 -15.94 -10.69 -8.86
CA GLU A 181 -16.31 -9.75 -9.91
C GLU A 181 -15.07 -9.20 -10.63
N ALA A 182 -13.93 -9.10 -9.94
CA ALA A 182 -12.67 -8.63 -10.53
C ALA A 182 -11.99 -9.68 -11.43
N LYS A 183 -12.48 -10.92 -11.47
CA LYS A 183 -11.79 -12.04 -12.14
C LYS A 183 -11.48 -11.74 -13.60
N GLN A 184 -12.43 -11.17 -14.34
CA GLN A 184 -12.25 -10.86 -15.75
C GLN A 184 -11.24 -9.73 -15.97
N HIS A 185 -11.22 -8.73 -15.10
CA HIS A 185 -10.27 -7.62 -15.19
C HIS A 185 -8.84 -8.07 -14.89
N PHE A 186 -8.64 -8.99 -13.94
CA PHE A 186 -7.33 -9.59 -13.69
C PHE A 186 -6.94 -10.67 -14.71
N ALA A 187 -7.84 -11.09 -15.60
CA ALA A 187 -7.50 -11.91 -16.75
C ALA A 187 -6.87 -11.09 -17.90
N ASP A 188 -6.79 -9.76 -17.78
CA ASP A 188 -6.02 -8.92 -18.67
C ASP A 188 -4.50 -9.09 -18.41
N ALA A 189 -3.82 -9.78 -19.32
CA ALA A 189 -2.37 -10.01 -19.22
C ALA A 189 -1.58 -8.70 -19.20
N ALA A 190 -2.01 -7.64 -19.89
CA ALA A 190 -1.31 -6.36 -19.90
C ALA A 190 -1.34 -5.69 -18.52
N LEU A 191 -2.45 -5.82 -17.79
CA LEU A 191 -2.53 -5.36 -16.39
C LEU A 191 -1.55 -6.12 -15.50
N LEU A 192 -1.52 -7.46 -15.60
CA LEU A 192 -0.62 -8.29 -14.79
C LEU A 192 0.86 -7.97 -15.09
N VAL A 193 1.21 -7.82 -16.37
CA VAL A 193 2.56 -7.42 -16.80
C VAL A 193 2.92 -6.02 -16.28
N THR A 194 1.97 -5.09 -16.26
CA THR A 194 2.17 -3.75 -15.67
C THR A 194 2.49 -3.83 -14.17
N ILE A 195 1.73 -4.64 -13.42
CA ILE A 195 1.97 -4.87 -11.98
C ILE A 195 3.35 -5.50 -11.77
N ILE A 196 3.74 -6.49 -12.60
CA ILE A 196 5.09 -7.09 -12.55
C ILE A 196 6.17 -6.03 -12.79
N GLY A 197 5.95 -5.14 -13.75
CA GLY A 197 6.83 -4.00 -14.02
C GLY A 197 7.05 -3.14 -12.78
N LYS A 198 5.98 -2.82 -12.04
CA LYS A 198 6.08 -2.06 -10.77
C LYS A 198 6.81 -2.79 -9.65
N VAL A 199 6.76 -4.12 -9.61
CA VAL A 199 7.56 -4.90 -8.66
C VAL A 199 9.06 -4.83 -9.00
N GLN A 200 9.41 -4.72 -10.29
CA GLN A 200 10.79 -4.67 -10.76
C GLN A 200 11.38 -3.26 -10.81
N ASP A 201 10.54 -2.23 -10.86
CA ASP A 201 11.01 -0.86 -11.02
C ASP A 201 11.72 -0.38 -9.75
N GLY A 202 13.03 -0.13 -9.87
CA GLY A 202 13.87 0.38 -8.78
C GLY A 202 13.49 1.78 -8.30
N LYS A 203 12.62 2.50 -9.02
CA LYS A 203 12.05 3.79 -8.57
C LYS A 203 10.94 3.61 -7.54
N VAL A 204 10.24 2.46 -7.56
CA VAL A 204 9.15 2.17 -6.64
C VAL A 204 9.75 1.73 -5.31
N ALA A 205 9.32 2.36 -4.20
CA ALA A 205 9.84 2.00 -2.90
C ALA A 205 9.54 0.53 -2.55
N ALA A 206 10.47 -0.14 -1.87
CA ALA A 206 10.37 -1.56 -1.51
C ALA A 206 9.04 -1.93 -0.81
N LEU A 207 8.49 -1.02 0.00
CA LEU A 207 7.19 -1.21 0.64
C LEU A 207 6.06 -1.39 -0.39
N ALA A 208 6.02 -0.55 -1.44
CA ALA A 208 5.03 -0.66 -2.50
C ALA A 208 5.31 -1.88 -3.41
N GLN A 209 6.58 -2.19 -3.72
CA GLN A 209 6.95 -3.40 -4.46
C GLN A 209 6.45 -4.67 -3.77
N LYS A 210 6.63 -4.77 -2.45
CA LYS A 210 6.10 -5.87 -1.64
C LYS A 210 4.58 -5.98 -1.72
N GLN A 211 3.88 -4.86 -1.67
CA GLN A 211 2.43 -4.84 -1.78
C GLN A 211 1.95 -5.24 -3.19
N PHE A 212 2.62 -4.80 -4.25
CA PHE A 212 2.31 -5.21 -5.62
C PHE A 212 2.58 -6.70 -5.85
N ALA A 213 3.64 -7.25 -5.26
CA ALA A 213 3.91 -8.69 -5.33
C ALA A 213 2.79 -9.49 -4.65
N GLN A 214 2.24 -8.99 -3.54
CA GLN A 214 1.09 -9.60 -2.87
C GLN A 214 -0.20 -9.50 -3.71
N SER A 215 -0.47 -8.34 -4.34
CA SER A 215 -1.63 -8.18 -5.22
C SER A 215 -1.55 -9.13 -6.40
N LEU A 216 -0.36 -9.28 -6.99
CA LEU A 216 -0.11 -10.18 -8.12
C LEU A 216 -0.35 -11.65 -7.76
N THR A 217 0.20 -12.12 -6.63
CA THR A 217 -0.04 -13.50 -6.17
C THR A 217 -1.53 -13.74 -5.92
N SER A 218 -2.24 -12.77 -5.35
CA SER A 218 -3.68 -12.86 -5.09
C SER A 218 -4.49 -12.91 -6.38
N ALA A 219 -4.17 -12.03 -7.34
CA ALA A 219 -4.82 -11.95 -8.64
C ALA A 219 -4.65 -13.25 -9.44
N ILE A 220 -3.41 -13.71 -9.64
CA ILE A 220 -3.09 -14.93 -10.40
C ILE A 220 -3.79 -16.15 -9.78
N SER A 221 -3.85 -16.25 -8.45
CA SER A 221 -4.54 -17.36 -7.77
C SER A 221 -6.02 -17.49 -8.18
N ARG A 222 -6.66 -16.38 -8.59
CA ARG A 222 -8.09 -16.34 -8.94
C ARG A 222 -8.35 -16.27 -10.44
N CYS A 223 -7.53 -15.57 -11.20
CA CYS A 223 -7.77 -15.35 -12.63
C CYS A 223 -7.11 -16.37 -13.55
N VAL A 224 -6.18 -17.21 -13.09
CA VAL A 224 -5.41 -18.11 -13.96
C VAL A 224 -6.28 -19.02 -14.86
N SER A 225 -7.44 -19.48 -14.37
CA SER A 225 -8.38 -20.29 -15.15
C SER A 225 -9.08 -19.54 -16.30
N ALA A 226 -8.97 -18.21 -16.34
CA ALA A 226 -9.53 -17.36 -17.37
C ALA A 226 -8.47 -16.79 -18.34
N LEU A 227 -7.18 -17.08 -18.12
CA LEU A 227 -6.09 -16.67 -19.00
C LEU A 227 -6.00 -17.62 -20.21
N THR A 228 -5.66 -17.08 -21.37
CA THR A 228 -5.30 -17.89 -22.54
C THR A 228 -3.89 -18.48 -22.40
N GLU A 229 -3.52 -19.46 -23.23
CA GLU A 229 -2.15 -20.01 -23.23
C GLU A 229 -1.10 -18.93 -23.56
N GLU A 230 -1.41 -18.02 -24.49
CA GLU A 230 -0.56 -16.88 -24.85
C GLU A 230 -0.37 -15.93 -23.66
N ASP A 231 -1.45 -15.62 -22.93
CA ASP A 231 -1.39 -14.80 -21.72
C ASP A 231 -0.54 -15.45 -20.63
N ILE A 232 -0.72 -16.76 -20.42
CA ILE A 232 0.05 -17.54 -19.44
C ILE A 232 1.54 -17.51 -19.78
N GLU A 233 1.90 -17.66 -21.06
CA GLU A 233 3.29 -17.58 -21.52
C GLU A 233 3.88 -16.19 -21.28
N SER A 234 3.15 -15.15 -21.69
CA SER A 234 3.54 -13.74 -21.51
C SER A 234 3.78 -13.39 -20.04
N VAL A 235 2.82 -13.69 -19.18
CA VAL A 235 2.91 -13.43 -17.73
C VAL A 235 4.00 -14.30 -17.08
N SER A 236 4.15 -15.57 -17.48
CA SER A 236 5.20 -16.46 -16.97
C SER A 236 6.60 -15.96 -17.33
N SER A 237 6.77 -15.47 -18.55
CA SER A 237 8.03 -14.89 -19.04
C SER A 237 8.39 -13.65 -18.24
N ALA A 238 7.42 -12.73 -18.06
CA ALA A 238 7.59 -11.52 -17.26
C ALA A 238 7.93 -11.83 -15.78
N LEU A 239 7.19 -12.74 -15.14
CA LEU A 239 7.46 -13.21 -13.77
C LEU A 239 8.85 -13.84 -13.63
N SER A 240 9.24 -14.68 -14.60
CA SER A 240 10.55 -15.34 -14.59
C SER A 240 11.68 -14.33 -14.78
N LYS A 241 11.47 -13.29 -15.59
CA LYS A 241 12.40 -12.17 -15.72
C LYS A 241 12.47 -11.40 -14.40
N ALA A 242 11.34 -11.09 -13.77
CA ALA A 242 11.26 -10.41 -12.48
C ALA A 242 11.98 -11.15 -11.35
N ALA A 243 11.72 -12.44 -11.20
CA ALA A 243 12.36 -13.26 -10.17
C ALA A 243 13.88 -13.40 -10.34
N ARG A 244 14.42 -13.15 -11.54
CA ARG A 244 15.86 -13.17 -11.86
C ARG A 244 16.51 -11.80 -11.78
N SER A 245 15.78 -10.75 -12.14
CA SER A 245 16.31 -9.39 -12.25
C SER A 245 16.32 -8.64 -10.92
N THR A 246 15.69 -9.19 -9.88
CA THR A 246 15.60 -8.51 -8.59
C THR A 246 16.97 -8.40 -7.94
N ASP A 247 17.62 -7.28 -8.21
CA ASP A 247 18.57 -6.58 -7.33
C ASP A 247 17.90 -6.14 -6.00
N VAL A 248 16.58 -6.41 -5.89
CA VAL A 248 15.75 -6.21 -4.72
C VAL A 248 16.20 -7.18 -3.62
N ALA A 249 16.92 -6.64 -2.64
CA ALA A 249 17.38 -7.36 -1.45
C ALA A 249 16.27 -7.97 -0.57
N ASP A 250 14.99 -7.81 -0.93
CA ASP A 250 13.86 -8.32 -0.15
C ASP A 250 13.45 -9.73 -0.61
N ALA A 251 13.90 -10.73 0.15
CA ALA A 251 13.53 -12.13 -0.01
C ALA A 251 12.01 -12.38 0.00
N THR A 252 11.23 -11.48 0.61
CA THR A 252 9.75 -11.57 0.64
C THR A 252 9.16 -11.32 -0.75
N VAL A 253 9.68 -10.32 -1.47
CA VAL A 253 9.24 -9.99 -2.83
C VAL A 253 9.57 -11.17 -3.76
N GLN A 254 10.79 -11.68 -3.68
CA GLN A 254 11.22 -12.82 -4.49
C GLN A 254 10.36 -14.06 -4.24
N ARG A 255 10.06 -14.37 -2.97
CA ARG A 255 9.18 -15.49 -2.61
C ARG A 255 7.78 -15.33 -3.19
N ALA A 256 7.21 -14.12 -3.12
CA ALA A 256 5.90 -13.84 -3.68
C ALA A 256 5.87 -14.02 -5.20
N LEU A 257 6.90 -13.53 -5.92
CA LEU A 257 7.02 -13.72 -7.37
C LEU A 257 7.16 -15.21 -7.76
N GLN A 258 7.95 -15.98 -7.01
CA GLN A 258 8.09 -17.41 -7.22
C GLN A 258 6.79 -18.17 -6.95
N GLU A 259 6.05 -17.78 -5.91
CA GLU A 259 4.74 -18.35 -5.60
C GLU A 259 3.74 -18.08 -6.72
N ALA A 260 3.66 -16.83 -7.20
CA ALA A 260 2.84 -16.45 -8.34
C ALA A 260 3.17 -17.28 -9.58
N LEU A 261 4.45 -17.42 -9.92
CA LEU A 261 4.91 -18.24 -11.05
C LEU A 261 4.54 -19.71 -10.90
N ARG A 262 4.68 -20.27 -9.69
CA ARG A 262 4.28 -21.65 -9.41
C ARG A 262 2.79 -21.86 -9.62
N LYS A 263 1.95 -20.96 -9.09
CA LYS A 263 0.49 -21.03 -9.23
C LYS A 263 0.05 -20.96 -10.69
N LEU A 264 0.67 -20.08 -11.47
CA LEU A 264 0.42 -19.93 -12.90
C LEU A 264 0.73 -21.24 -13.66
N LYS A 265 1.87 -21.87 -13.38
CA LYS A 265 2.29 -23.12 -14.03
C LYS A 265 1.49 -24.36 -13.63
N CYS A 266 0.98 -24.42 -12.39
CA CYS A 266 0.24 -25.60 -11.91
C CYS A 266 -1.15 -25.76 -12.55
N GLN A 267 -1.74 -24.69 -13.11
CA GLN A 267 -3.08 -24.73 -13.68
C GLN A 267 -3.11 -24.80 -15.21
N CYS A 268 -1.95 -24.80 -15.88
CA CYS A 268 -1.90 -25.08 -17.31
C CYS A 268 -2.16 -26.58 -17.49
N PRO A 269 -3.35 -27.03 -17.95
CA PRO A 269 -3.53 -28.42 -18.29
C PRO A 269 -2.47 -28.71 -19.36
N ARG A 270 -1.58 -29.67 -19.10
CA ARG A 270 -0.70 -30.16 -20.17
C ARG A 270 -1.66 -30.72 -21.21
N SER A 271 -1.87 -29.99 -22.30
CA SER A 271 -2.56 -30.47 -23.48
C SER A 271 -1.90 -31.81 -23.81
N SER A 272 -2.58 -32.90 -23.48
CA SER A 272 -2.11 -34.25 -23.72
C SER A 272 -1.97 -34.40 -25.22
N ALA A 273 -0.72 -34.38 -25.67
CA ALA A 273 -0.30 -34.70 -27.03
C ALA A 273 -0.61 -36.16 -27.37
#